data_AF-A0A7W0STB2-F1
#
_entry.id   AF-A0A7W0STB2-F1
#
_cell.length_a   1.000
_cell.length_b   1.000
_cell.length_c   1.000
_cell.angle_alpha   90.00
_cell.angle_beta   90.00
_cell.angle_gamma   90.00
#
_symmetry.space_group_name_H-M   'P 1'
#
loop_
_entity.id
_entity.type
_entity.pdbx_description
1 polymer ?
#
loop_
_entity_poly.entity_id
_entity_poly.type
_entity_poly.pdbx_seq_one_letter_code
_entity_poly.pdbx_strand_id
1 'polypeptide(L)'
;VPIAPAVRALFPDECEQFSLRGGEDYELLLTVPPDRFRDLRHQSARVGATLTVIGQVITATGTADLTLLRNGVAVDSADGAFDHFG
;
A
#
# COMPACT_ATOMS: atom_id res chain seq x y z
N VAL A 1 -1.92 5.19 1.30
CA VAL A 1 -1.21 4.58 0.15
C VAL A 1 -0.90 5.64 -0.92
N PRO A 2 0.21 5.53 -1.66
CA PRO A 2 0.50 6.46 -2.76
C PRO A 2 -0.51 6.27 -3.89
N ILE A 3 -1.04 7.37 -4.43
CA ILE A 3 -1.99 7.35 -5.55
C ILE A 3 -1.56 8.46 -6.50
N ALA A 4 -1.43 8.15 -7.78
CA ALA A 4 -1.04 9.09 -8.81
C ALA A 4 -2.00 10.31 -8.84
N PRO A 5 -1.49 11.55 -9.01
CA PRO A 5 -2.33 12.75 -9.04
C PRO A 5 -3.43 12.70 -10.11
N ALA A 6 -3.12 12.14 -11.28
CA ALA A 6 -4.08 11.98 -12.37
C ALA A 6 -5.25 11.06 -11.97
N VAL A 7 -4.98 9.96 -11.27
CA VAL A 7 -6.02 9.04 -10.79
C VAL A 7 -6.92 9.74 -9.76
N ARG A 8 -6.34 10.52 -8.84
CA ARG A 8 -7.13 11.33 -7.89
C ARG A 8 -8.00 12.39 -8.57
N ALA A 9 -7.50 13.01 -9.64
CA ALA A 9 -8.22 14.06 -10.35
C ALA A 9 -9.36 13.52 -11.21
N LEU A 10 -9.18 12.34 -11.82
CA LEU A 10 -10.16 11.72 -12.71
C LEU A 10 -11.19 10.85 -11.98
N PHE A 11 -10.79 10.23 -10.87
CA PHE A 11 -11.59 9.26 -10.11
C PHE A 11 -11.55 9.56 -8.61
N PRO A 12 -12.01 10.76 -8.17
CA PRO A 12 -11.85 11.19 -6.79
C PRO A 12 -12.50 10.23 -5.79
N ASP A 13 -13.60 9.58 -6.16
CA ASP A 13 -14.38 8.71 -5.27
C ASP A 13 -13.88 7.25 -5.32
N GLU A 14 -13.27 6.81 -6.42
CA GLU A 14 -12.81 5.43 -6.64
C GLU A 14 -11.29 5.25 -6.51
N CYS A 15 -10.52 6.35 -6.47
CA CYS A 15 -9.06 6.27 -6.52
C CYS A 15 -8.45 5.40 -5.42
N GLU A 16 -9.05 5.38 -4.22
CA GLU A 16 -8.60 4.53 -3.13
C GLU A 16 -8.86 3.05 -3.43
N GLN A 17 -10.04 2.70 -3.97
CA GLN A 17 -10.36 1.34 -4.38
C GLN A 17 -9.39 0.84 -5.45
N PHE A 18 -9.06 1.68 -6.45
CA PHE A 18 -8.06 1.33 -7.46
C PHE A 18 -6.69 1.07 -6.83
N SER A 19 -6.25 1.90 -5.88
CA SER A 19 -4.95 1.72 -5.23
C SER A 19 -4.85 0.50 -4.32
N LEU A 20 -5.99 -0.02 -3.83
CA LEU A 20 -6.03 -1.16 -2.92
C LEU A 20 -6.33 -2.48 -3.63
N ARG A 21 -6.97 -2.44 -4.81
CA ARG A 21 -7.54 -3.64 -5.46
C ARG A 21 -7.42 -3.67 -6.98
N GLY A 22 -6.92 -2.60 -7.61
CA GLY A 22 -6.86 -2.49 -9.07
C GLY A 22 -5.94 -3.54 -9.69
N GLY A 23 -4.77 -3.76 -9.08
CA GLY A 23 -3.74 -4.64 -9.63
C GLY A 23 -3.07 -4.04 -10.87
N GLU A 24 -2.28 -4.85 -11.57
CA GLU A 24 -1.52 -4.45 -12.78
C GLU A 24 -0.55 -3.27 -12.55
N ASP A 25 -0.20 -2.97 -11.30
CA ASP A 25 0.77 -1.91 -10.98
C ASP A 25 2.21 -2.33 -11.30
N TYR A 26 2.52 -3.63 -11.19
CA TYR A 26 3.88 -4.17 -11.27
C TYR A 26 4.90 -3.48 -10.34
N GLU A 27 4.42 -2.88 -9.26
CA GLU A 27 5.22 -2.24 -8.23
C GLU A 27 5.77 -3.24 -7.19
N LEU A 28 6.86 -2.87 -6.52
CA LEU A 28 7.45 -3.69 -5.46
C LEU A 28 6.83 -3.35 -4.10
N LEU A 29 6.19 -4.34 -3.46
CA LEU A 29 5.80 -4.27 -2.05
C LEU A 29 6.82 -5.03 -1.19
N LEU A 30 7.37 -4.35 -0.18
CA LEU A 30 8.48 -4.85 0.62
C LEU A 30 8.38 -4.46 2.08
N THR A 31 8.98 -5.28 2.95
CA THR A 31 9.12 -5.02 4.39
C THR A 31 10.59 -4.75 4.72
N VAL A 32 10.85 -3.77 5.58
CA VAL A 32 12.22 -3.31 5.90
C VAL A 32 12.33 -3.01 7.38
N PRO A 33 13.37 -3.51 8.07
CA PRO A 33 13.69 -3.10 9.43
C PRO A 33 13.86 -1.57 9.54
N PRO A 34 13.30 -0.90 10.57
CA PRO A 34 13.32 0.56 10.67
C PRO A 34 14.72 1.18 10.60
N ASP A 35 15.72 0.52 11.17
CA ASP A 35 17.13 0.89 11.17
C ASP A 35 17.78 0.86 9.77
N ARG A 36 17.23 0.08 8.84
CA ARG A 36 17.70 -0.03 7.45
C ARG A 36 16.95 0.87 6.47
N PHE A 37 15.80 1.41 6.86
CA PHE A 37 14.94 2.16 5.94
C PHE A 37 15.63 3.41 5.37
N ARG A 38 16.38 4.15 6.19
CA ARG A 38 17.09 5.36 5.75
C ARG A 38 18.08 5.04 4.62
N ASP A 39 18.88 4.01 4.80
CA ASP A 39 19.92 3.64 3.84
C ASP A 39 19.29 3.11 2.55
N LEU A 40 18.24 2.29 2.65
CA LEU A 40 17.47 1.83 1.49
C LEU A 40 16.91 3.02 0.70
N ARG A 41 16.27 3.99 1.37
CA ARG A 41 15.73 5.19 0.73
C ARG A 41 16.80 5.98 -0.02
N HIS A 42 18.01 6.10 0.54
CA HIS A 42 19.12 6.75 -0.15
C HIS A 42 19.55 5.98 -1.40
N GLN A 43 19.63 4.64 -1.36
CA GLN A 43 20.00 3.85 -2.53
C GLN A 43 18.90 3.86 -3.61
N SER A 44 17.63 3.75 -3.23
CA SER A 44 16.50 3.82 -4.17
C SER A 44 16.48 5.13 -4.95
N ALA A 45 16.75 6.26 -4.27
CA ALA A 45 16.82 7.56 -4.94
C ALA A 45 17.92 7.61 -6.02
N ARG A 46 19.04 6.89 -5.84
CA ARG A 46 20.14 6.85 -6.83
C ARG A 46 19.77 6.13 -8.12
N VAL A 47 18.77 5.26 -8.09
CA VAL A 47 18.23 4.56 -9.27
C VAL A 47 16.91 5.17 -9.76
N GLY A 48 16.53 6.34 -9.24
CA GLY A 48 15.29 7.03 -9.61
C GLY A 48 14.01 6.42 -9.02
N ALA A 49 14.12 5.48 -8.08
CA ALA A 49 12.97 4.87 -7.43
C ALA A 49 12.51 5.67 -6.21
N THR A 50 11.20 5.72 -5.98
CA THR A 50 10.58 6.33 -4.81
C THR A 50 10.08 5.26 -3.83
N LEU A 51 10.18 5.53 -2.53
CA LEU A 51 9.63 4.66 -1.49
C LEU A 51 8.59 5.42 -0.67
N THR A 52 7.48 4.75 -0.38
CA THR A 52 6.43 5.26 0.51
C THR A 52 6.17 4.23 1.61
N VAL A 53 6.33 4.61 2.87
CA VAL A 53 5.91 3.76 4.00
C VAL A 53 4.39 3.80 4.06
N ILE A 54 3.74 2.64 3.92
CA ILE A 54 2.27 2.52 3.92
C ILE A 54 1.71 1.80 5.15
N GLY A 55 2.56 1.32 6.05
CA GLY A 55 2.15 0.60 7.23
C GLY A 55 3.33 0.00 7.98
N GLN A 56 3.01 -0.89 8.92
CA GLN A 56 3.98 -1.59 9.74
C GLN A 56 3.57 -3.06 9.89
N VAL A 57 4.54 -3.96 9.83
CA VAL A 57 4.36 -5.35 10.26
C VAL A 57 4.56 -5.41 11.77
N ILE A 58 3.54 -5.91 12.48
CA ILE A 58 3.54 -6.09 13.92
C ILE A 58 3.25 -7.54 14.26
N THR A 59 3.59 -7.95 15.47
CA THR A 59 3.10 -9.22 16.01
C THR A 59 1.57 -9.16 16.06
N ALA A 60 0.91 -10.17 15.49
CA ALA A 60 -0.54 -10.22 15.43
C ALA A 60 -1.16 -10.17 16.84
N THR A 61 -2.13 -9.27 17.01
CA THR A 61 -2.99 -9.19 18.20
C THR A 61 -4.41 -9.55 17.76
N GLY A 62 -4.75 -10.85 17.75
CA GLY A 62 -6.03 -11.35 17.26
C GLY A 62 -5.89 -12.22 16.00
N THR A 63 -6.97 -12.31 15.22
CA THR A 63 -7.08 -13.22 14.05
C THR A 63 -6.96 -12.52 12.70
N ALA A 64 -6.85 -11.18 12.66
CA ALA A 64 -6.75 -10.43 11.41
C ALA A 64 -5.29 -10.40 10.92
N ASP A 65 -5.07 -10.85 9.68
CA ASP A 65 -3.75 -10.82 9.02
C ASP A 65 -3.41 -9.45 8.42
N LEU A 66 -4.41 -8.62 8.14
CA LEU A 66 -4.27 -7.26 7.59
C LEU A 66 -5.36 -6.34 8.17
N THR A 67 -4.94 -5.17 8.65
CA THR A 67 -5.85 -4.13 9.15
C THR A 67 -5.65 -2.85 8.36
N LEU A 68 -6.71 -2.36 7.69
CA LEU A 68 -6.72 -1.05 7.07
C LEU A 68 -7.14 0.00 8.10
N LEU A 69 -6.34 1.06 8.23
CA LEU A 69 -6.66 2.18 9.11
C LEU A 69 -6.96 3.43 8.28
N ARG A 70 -8.10 4.07 8.54
CA ARG A 70 -8.45 5.40 8.03
C ARG A 70 -8.46 6.38 9.18
N ASN A 71 -7.57 7.36 9.15
CA ASN A 71 -7.39 8.34 10.22
C ASN A 71 -7.20 7.69 11.61
N GLY A 72 -6.48 6.57 11.67
CA GLY A 72 -6.21 5.82 12.90
C GLY A 72 -7.35 4.88 13.33
N VAL A 73 -8.45 4.83 12.61
CA VAL A 73 -9.60 3.96 12.90
C VAL A 73 -9.60 2.77 11.94
N ALA A 74 -9.78 1.56 12.48
CA ALA A 74 -9.91 0.36 11.67
C ALA A 74 -11.17 0.43 10.80
N VAL A 75 -11.01 0.10 9.52
CA VAL A 75 -12.11 0.02 8.56
C VAL A 75 -12.06 -1.33 7.85
N ASP A 76 -13.23 -1.83 7.48
CA ASP A 76 -13.32 -3.06 6.70
C ASP A 76 -12.69 -2.83 5.32
N SER A 77 -11.86 -3.78 4.90
CA SER A 77 -11.43 -3.86 3.51
C SER A 77 -12.56 -4.46 2.69
N ALA A 78 -12.87 -3.88 1.54
CA ALA A 78 -13.85 -4.45 0.62
C ALA A 78 -13.45 -5.88 0.19
N ASP A 79 -14.43 -6.76 -0.02
CA ASP A 79 -14.24 -8.11 -0.53
C ASP A 79 -13.90 -8.14 -2.02
N GLY A 80 -13.35 -9.28 -2.50
CA GLY A 80 -13.12 -9.57 -3.94
C GLY A 80 -11.97 -8.79 -4.59
N ALA A 81 -10.90 -9.49 -4.98
CA ALA A 81 -9.80 -8.96 -5.78
C ALA A 81 -9.68 -9.82 -7.04
N PHE A 82 -8.69 -9.55 -7.89
CA PHE A 82 -8.47 -10.38 -9.08
C PHE A 82 -8.31 -11.87 -8.70
N ASP A 83 -9.21 -12.69 -9.24
CA ASP A 83 -9.19 -14.14 -9.20
C ASP A 83 -9.53 -14.63 -10.61
N HIS A 84 -8.67 -15.47 -11.20
CA HIS A 84 -8.85 -15.97 -12.55
C HIS A 84 -10.11 -16.82 -12.72
N PHE A 85 -10.59 -17.43 -11.62
CA PHE A 85 -11.69 -18.40 -11.64
C PHE A 85 -12.75 -18.10 -10.58
N GLY A 86 -12.76 -16.88 -10.04
CA GLY A 86 -13.66 -16.45 -8.97
C GLY A 86 -15.13 -16.73 -9.23
#